data_AF-A0A941KYG0-F1
#
_entry.id   AF-A0A941KYG0-F1
#
_cell.length_a   1.000
_cell.length_b   1.000
_cell.length_c   1.000
_cell.angle_alpha   90.00
_cell.angle_beta   90.00
_cell.angle_gamma   90.00
#
_symmetry.space_group_name_H-M   'P 1'
#
loop_
_entity.id
_entity.type
_entity.pdbx_description
1 polymer ?
#
loop_
_entity_poly.entity_id
_entity_poly.type
_entity_poly.pdbx_seq_one_letter_code
_entity_poly.pdbx_strand_id
1 'polypeptide(L)'
;MSHQSDLIASDIEAYLAQHENKELLRFLTCGSVDDGKSTLIGRLLHDSKMIYEDQLAALHADNAKVGNAGEELDLALLVDGLQAEREQGITIDVAYRYFSTDKRKFIIADTPGHEQYTRNMATGASTCDLAIILIDARHGVQVQTKRHSFIVSLLGIKHTIVAINKMDLVDFSEARYEEIKQDYLNFATDLDLKDIHFVPLSALKGDNVVNLSENMPWYKEVPLMQYLETIEIANDQNFDQLRFPVQYVNRPNLDFRGYCGTLGSGVVRPGDAVTVLPSGKSSRVKSIVSFEGELQEAFPPMAVTLTLEDEIDISRGDMIVHSSDNVPVSNRFDAMVVWMAEQDLMPGRQYDIKMATQTIAGGISSIRHCVDVNTQQQHPAATLKLNEIGRCEITLERPVVTDDYRSHHTTGSFIIIDRLTNITVAAGMIAADNTDNSSVSDHLVTTSAAISKQDRERRFGQKAITLAIQGGSQEQRNTLLYTTERQLFNQGRAVAVLNNAVVAEAGRVASLFNDNGLLVLTDANAALPAGTLIVDLDGGVSDLSLNASAQPASAQANAILELLRENGAI
;
A
#
# COMPACT_ATOMS: atom_id res chain seq x y z
N MET A 1 -22.47 40.45 6.57
CA MET A 1 -23.48 40.47 5.47
C MET A 1 -23.27 39.23 4.63
N SER A 2 -24.20 38.29 4.72
CA SER A 2 -24.21 37.03 3.95
C SER A 2 -24.27 37.33 2.46
N HIS A 3 -23.69 36.45 1.63
CA HIS A 3 -23.75 36.53 0.17
C HIS A 3 -25.18 36.79 -0.30
N GLN A 4 -25.49 38.02 -0.72
CA GLN A 4 -26.52 38.28 -1.72
C GLN A 4 -25.83 38.05 -3.06
N SER A 5 -25.88 36.82 -3.56
CA SER A 5 -25.64 36.62 -4.99
C SER A 5 -26.82 37.24 -5.73
N ASP A 6 -26.57 37.97 -6.82
CA ASP A 6 -27.63 38.57 -7.66
C ASP A 6 -28.63 37.52 -8.20
N LEU A 7 -28.23 36.24 -8.17
CA LEU A 7 -29.06 35.06 -8.47
C LEU A 7 -30.14 34.77 -7.41
N ILE A 8 -29.90 35.00 -6.12
CA ILE A 8 -30.92 34.80 -5.07
C ILE A 8 -32.11 35.75 -5.29
N ALA A 9 -31.86 36.93 -5.87
CA ALA A 9 -32.89 37.92 -6.13
C ALA A 9 -33.67 37.69 -7.43
N SER A 10 -33.16 36.87 -8.35
CA SER A 10 -33.69 36.73 -9.71
C SER A 10 -34.17 35.32 -10.07
N ASP A 11 -33.53 34.26 -9.57
CA ASP A 11 -33.90 32.87 -9.84
C ASP A 11 -33.37 31.91 -8.75
N ILE A 12 -34.22 31.64 -7.75
CA ILE A 12 -33.89 30.75 -6.62
C ILE A 12 -33.76 29.29 -7.08
N GLU A 13 -34.50 28.84 -8.10
CA GLU A 13 -34.42 27.46 -8.58
C GLU A 13 -33.10 27.21 -9.30
N ALA A 14 -32.64 28.15 -10.14
CA ALA A 14 -31.32 28.09 -10.75
C ALA A 14 -30.19 28.14 -9.71
N TYR A 15 -30.34 28.98 -8.67
CA TYR A 15 -29.40 29.04 -7.56
C TYR A 15 -29.33 27.70 -6.79
N LEU A 16 -30.48 27.10 -6.47
CA LEU A 16 -30.55 25.80 -5.80
C LEU A 16 -29.95 24.69 -6.67
N ALA A 17 -30.28 24.63 -7.95
CA ALA A 17 -29.74 23.64 -8.90
C ALA A 17 -28.22 23.79 -9.08
N GLN A 18 -27.71 25.02 -9.10
CA GLN A 18 -26.26 25.30 -9.17
C GLN A 18 -25.55 24.90 -7.87
N HIS A 19 -26.19 25.07 -6.71
CA HIS A 19 -25.66 24.62 -5.41
C HIS A 19 -25.72 23.10 -5.23
N GLU A 20 -26.75 22.45 -5.78
CA GLU A 20 -26.94 21.01 -5.71
C GLU A 20 -25.87 20.27 -6.53
N ASN A 21 -25.57 20.76 -7.74
CA ASN A 21 -24.66 20.12 -8.71
C ASN A 21 -23.19 20.59 -8.64
N LYS A 22 -22.74 21.24 -7.55
CA LYS A 22 -21.33 21.60 -7.41
C LYS A 22 -20.45 20.34 -7.35
N GLU A 23 -19.42 20.32 -8.19
CA GLU A 23 -18.40 19.27 -8.15
C GLU A 23 -17.71 19.25 -6.78
N LEU A 24 -17.32 18.06 -6.34
CA LEU A 24 -16.69 17.81 -5.04
C LEU A 24 -15.22 17.46 -5.25
N LEU A 25 -14.31 18.25 -4.68
CA LEU A 25 -12.88 17.93 -4.62
C LEU A 25 -12.51 17.42 -3.24
N ARG A 26 -11.87 16.25 -3.16
CA ARG A 26 -11.22 15.77 -1.94
C ARG A 26 -9.73 16.02 -2.05
N PHE A 27 -9.14 16.69 -1.08
CA PHE A 27 -7.70 16.89 -1.05
C PHE A 27 -7.13 16.71 0.34
N LEU A 28 -5.85 16.33 0.40
CA LEU A 28 -5.10 16.30 1.66
C LEU A 28 -3.99 17.33 1.69
N THR A 29 -3.61 17.73 2.91
CA THR A 29 -2.43 18.57 3.15
C THR A 29 -1.32 17.76 3.82
N CYS A 30 -0.14 17.78 3.21
CA CYS A 30 1.06 17.11 3.68
C CYS A 30 2.19 18.12 3.90
N GLY A 31 3.13 17.79 4.76
CA GLY A 31 4.23 18.69 5.13
C GLY A 31 4.73 18.39 6.53
N SER A 32 5.89 18.92 6.88
CA SER A 32 6.47 18.85 8.21
C SER A 32 5.57 19.50 9.26
N VAL A 33 5.84 19.21 10.54
CA VAL A 33 5.14 19.81 11.68
C VAL A 33 5.16 21.34 11.57
N ASP A 34 6.32 21.89 11.21
CA ASP A 34 6.52 23.34 11.16
C ASP A 34 6.17 23.97 9.81
N ASP A 35 5.76 23.22 8.78
CA ASP A 35 5.51 23.79 7.44
C ASP A 35 4.23 24.64 7.37
N GLY A 36 3.44 24.70 8.45
CA GLY A 36 2.27 25.57 8.56
C GLY A 36 0.99 25.00 7.94
N LYS A 37 0.80 23.67 7.98
CA LYS A 37 -0.40 22.97 7.46
C LYS A 37 -1.69 23.49 8.10
N SER A 38 -1.79 23.44 9.43
CA SER A 38 -2.97 23.88 10.18
C SER A 38 -3.23 25.38 9.97
N THR A 39 -2.16 26.19 9.88
CA THR A 39 -2.28 27.62 9.55
C THR A 39 -2.88 27.84 8.16
N LEU A 40 -2.44 27.09 7.14
CA LEU A 40 -2.97 27.19 5.79
C LEU A 40 -4.44 26.77 5.74
N ILE A 41 -4.80 25.65 6.39
CA ILE A 41 -6.20 25.20 6.49
C ILE A 41 -7.05 26.27 7.19
N GLY A 42 -6.60 26.78 8.33
CA GLY A 42 -7.28 27.83 9.07
C GLY A 42 -7.47 29.10 8.24
N ARG A 43 -6.45 29.50 7.47
CA ARG A 43 -6.51 30.62 6.52
C ARG A 43 -7.52 30.38 5.40
N LEU A 44 -7.54 29.20 4.78
CA LEU A 44 -8.52 28.84 3.76
C LEU A 44 -9.95 28.89 4.32
N LEU A 45 -10.19 28.38 5.53
CA LEU A 45 -11.50 28.42 6.18
C LEU A 45 -11.93 29.84 6.57
N HIS A 46 -11.00 30.65 7.06
CA HIS A 46 -11.24 32.04 7.42
C HIS A 46 -11.57 32.89 6.19
N ASP A 47 -10.73 32.83 5.16
CA ASP A 47 -10.85 33.69 3.99
C ASP A 47 -11.99 33.24 3.06
N SER A 48 -12.41 31.97 3.12
CA SER A 48 -13.64 31.47 2.47
C SER A 48 -14.93 31.88 3.20
N LYS A 49 -14.84 32.66 4.30
CA LYS A 49 -15.97 33.24 5.06
C LYS A 49 -16.95 32.21 5.63
N MET A 50 -16.50 30.99 5.87
CA MET A 50 -17.33 29.89 6.39
C MET A 50 -17.29 29.75 7.91
N ILE A 51 -16.47 30.55 8.61
CA ILE A 51 -16.46 30.58 10.07
C ILE A 51 -17.52 31.59 10.53
N TYR A 52 -18.55 31.10 11.22
CA TYR A 52 -19.56 31.96 11.86
C TYR A 52 -18.86 32.93 12.82
N GLU A 53 -19.31 34.20 12.87
CA GLU A 53 -18.73 35.27 13.69
C GLU A 53 -18.54 34.84 15.17
N ASP A 54 -19.43 33.99 15.67
CA ASP A 54 -19.42 33.43 17.02
C ASP A 54 -18.20 32.53 17.31
N GLN A 55 -17.74 31.76 16.31
CA GLN A 55 -16.55 30.92 16.43
C GLN A 55 -15.26 31.73 16.37
N LEU A 56 -15.23 32.80 15.55
CA LEU A 56 -14.13 33.76 15.55
C LEU A 56 -14.01 34.49 16.89
N ALA A 57 -15.15 34.86 17.51
CA ALA A 57 -15.17 35.48 18.83
C ALA A 57 -14.63 34.54 19.94
N ALA A 58 -14.96 33.24 19.88
CA ALA A 58 -14.42 32.23 20.79
C ALA A 58 -12.89 32.07 20.63
N LEU A 59 -12.39 32.11 19.39
CA LEU A 59 -10.95 32.05 19.11
C LEU A 59 -10.20 33.28 19.59
N HIS A 60 -10.78 34.48 19.45
CA HIS A 60 -10.20 35.68 20.03
C HIS A 60 -10.02 35.56 21.56
N ALA A 61 -10.96 34.90 22.24
CA ALA A 61 -10.88 34.65 23.68
C ALA A 61 -9.84 33.57 24.05
N ASP A 62 -9.64 32.57 23.20
CA ASP A 62 -8.65 31.50 23.41
C ASP A 62 -7.22 31.91 23.03
N ASN A 63 -7.06 32.71 21.97
CA ASN A 63 -5.78 33.29 21.55
C ASN A 63 -5.19 34.18 22.67
N ALA A 64 -6.04 34.90 23.39
CA ALA A 64 -5.66 35.71 24.56
C ALA A 64 -5.17 34.88 25.77
N LYS A 65 -5.43 33.56 25.80
CA LYS A 65 -5.05 32.67 26.91
C LYS A 65 -3.86 31.76 26.59
N VAL A 66 -3.71 31.33 25.33
CA VAL A 66 -2.80 30.21 24.96
C VAL A 66 -1.96 30.50 23.69
N GLY A 67 -2.21 31.59 22.96
CA GLY A 67 -1.60 31.82 21.64
C GLY A 67 -0.09 32.10 21.65
N ASN A 68 0.65 31.45 20.73
CA ASN A 68 2.07 31.71 20.47
C ASN A 68 2.30 32.88 19.46
N ALA A 69 1.23 33.41 18.84
CA ALA A 69 1.29 34.37 17.72
C ALA A 69 1.18 35.86 18.12
N GLY A 70 1.16 36.21 19.41
CA GLY A 70 1.05 37.61 19.85
C GLY A 70 -0.33 38.23 19.54
N GLU A 71 -0.36 39.46 19.00
CA GLU A 71 -1.62 40.19 18.68
C GLU A 71 -2.31 39.71 17.38
N GLU A 72 -1.66 38.90 16.54
CA GLU A 72 -2.26 38.32 15.33
C GLU A 72 -3.06 37.03 15.66
N LEU A 73 -4.19 36.83 14.96
CA LEU A 73 -5.06 35.66 15.12
C LEU A 73 -4.32 34.36 14.79
N ASP A 74 -4.15 33.47 15.76
CA ASP A 74 -3.62 32.13 15.52
C ASP A 74 -4.69 31.22 14.92
N LEU A 75 -4.71 31.17 13.58
CA LEU A 75 -5.68 30.40 12.81
C LEU A 75 -5.47 28.88 12.92
N ALA A 76 -4.36 28.40 13.47
CA ALA A 76 -4.16 26.95 13.70
C ALA A 76 -5.15 26.41 14.75
N LEU A 77 -5.55 27.24 15.71
CA LEU A 77 -6.50 26.90 16.78
C LEU A 77 -7.91 26.51 16.27
N LEU A 78 -8.26 26.86 15.02
CA LEU A 78 -9.49 26.44 14.35
C LEU A 78 -9.51 24.94 13.99
N VAL A 79 -8.31 24.39 13.75
CA VAL A 79 -8.13 23.10 13.11
C VAL A 79 -7.84 22.01 14.14
N ASP A 80 -7.18 22.34 15.25
CA ASP A 80 -6.80 21.39 16.30
C ASP A 80 -8.01 20.98 17.16
N GLY A 81 -8.54 19.78 16.88
CA GLY A 81 -9.77 19.27 17.48
C GLY A 81 -9.59 18.54 18.81
N LEU A 82 -8.43 17.92 19.03
CA LEU A 82 -8.15 17.12 20.23
C LEU A 82 -7.33 17.90 21.26
N GLN A 83 -7.66 17.75 22.55
CA GLN A 83 -6.91 18.38 23.64
C GLN A 83 -5.43 17.92 23.66
N ALA A 84 -5.16 16.67 23.29
CA ALA A 84 -3.80 16.13 23.17
C ALA A 84 -3.01 16.74 21.98
N GLU A 85 -3.68 17.07 20.87
CA GLU A 85 -3.06 17.78 19.74
C GLU A 85 -2.67 19.21 20.17
N ARG A 86 -3.55 19.89 20.91
CA ARG A 86 -3.31 21.24 21.45
C ARG A 86 -2.16 21.30 22.45
N GLU A 87 -2.00 20.27 23.27
CA GLU A 87 -0.90 20.18 24.25
C GLU A 87 0.46 19.88 23.60
N GLN A 88 0.48 19.24 22.42
CA GLN A 88 1.70 18.84 21.72
C GLN A 88 2.02 19.66 20.47
N GLY A 89 1.08 20.46 19.96
CA GLY A 89 1.24 21.26 18.75
C GLY A 89 1.38 20.43 17.45
N ILE A 90 0.82 19.22 17.42
CA ILE A 90 0.88 18.31 16.26
C ILE A 90 -0.49 17.70 15.95
N THR A 91 -0.81 17.49 14.66
CA THR A 91 -1.96 16.69 14.21
C THR A 91 -1.68 15.20 14.46
N ILE A 92 -2.59 14.49 15.13
CA ILE A 92 -2.41 13.08 15.54
C ILE A 92 -3.28 12.15 14.69
N ASP A 93 -4.52 12.52 14.37
CA ASP A 93 -5.45 11.72 13.56
C ASP A 93 -5.94 12.49 12.32
N VAL A 94 -6.50 11.79 11.34
CA VAL A 94 -7.02 12.46 10.14
C VAL A 94 -8.30 13.22 10.48
N ALA A 95 -8.24 14.55 10.44
CA ALA A 95 -9.41 15.39 10.61
C ALA A 95 -10.01 15.78 9.26
N TYR A 96 -11.30 15.52 9.06
CA TYR A 96 -12.02 15.94 7.85
C TYR A 96 -12.70 17.30 8.07
N ARG A 97 -12.41 18.27 7.20
CA ARG A 97 -13.04 19.59 7.19
C ARG A 97 -13.77 19.82 5.88
N TYR A 98 -14.85 20.58 5.94
CA TYR A 98 -15.73 20.83 4.81
C TYR A 98 -15.84 22.33 4.58
N PHE A 99 -15.66 22.76 3.33
CA PHE A 99 -15.96 24.11 2.91
C PHE A 99 -16.45 24.11 1.47
N SER A 100 -17.02 25.21 1.01
CA SER A 100 -17.44 25.37 -0.37
C SER A 100 -17.23 26.79 -0.82
N THR A 101 -16.91 26.97 -2.10
CA THR A 101 -16.94 28.28 -2.76
C THR A 101 -18.20 28.38 -3.62
N ASP A 102 -18.32 29.49 -4.36
CA ASP A 102 -19.39 29.65 -5.35
C ASP A 102 -19.31 28.60 -6.47
N LYS A 103 -18.12 28.04 -6.74
CA LYS A 103 -17.89 27.09 -7.84
C LYS A 103 -17.87 25.63 -7.41
N ARG A 104 -17.29 25.31 -6.24
CA ARG A 104 -16.95 23.91 -5.89
C ARG A 104 -17.10 23.61 -4.40
N LYS A 105 -17.37 22.34 -4.07
CA LYS A 105 -17.38 21.81 -2.71
C LYS A 105 -16.04 21.13 -2.42
N PHE A 106 -15.55 21.25 -1.20
CA PHE A 106 -14.25 20.76 -0.80
C PHE A 106 -14.32 19.92 0.48
N ILE A 107 -13.57 18.82 0.49
CA ILE A 107 -13.27 18.02 1.68
C ILE A 107 -11.76 18.04 1.88
N ILE A 108 -11.32 18.57 3.01
CA ILE A 108 -9.92 18.59 3.42
C ILE A 108 -9.68 17.41 4.36
N ALA A 109 -8.72 16.55 4.02
CA ALA A 109 -8.13 15.59 4.95
C ALA A 109 -6.85 16.19 5.55
N ASP A 110 -6.92 16.62 6.81
CA ASP A 110 -5.74 17.06 7.55
C ASP A 110 -4.97 15.82 8.05
N THR A 111 -3.87 15.49 7.37
CA THR A 111 -3.07 14.31 7.70
C THR A 111 -1.87 14.68 8.58
N PRO A 112 -1.57 13.87 9.62
CA PRO A 112 -0.37 14.06 10.44
C PRO A 112 0.92 14.08 9.60
N GLY A 113 1.82 15.02 9.89
CA GLY A 113 3.09 15.17 9.16
C GLY A 113 4.28 14.37 9.73
N HIS A 114 4.07 13.62 10.82
CA HIS A 114 5.16 12.94 11.53
C HIS A 114 5.33 11.49 11.06
N GLU A 115 6.57 11.01 11.15
CA GLU A 115 7.03 9.72 10.64
C GLU A 115 6.24 8.50 11.15
N GLN A 116 5.68 8.62 12.36
CA GLN A 116 4.92 7.57 13.03
C GLN A 116 3.49 7.41 12.49
N TYR A 117 3.06 8.27 11.56
CA TYR A 117 1.68 8.35 11.10
C TYR A 117 1.52 8.08 9.59
N THR A 118 2.48 7.40 8.96
CA THR A 118 2.36 6.92 7.55
C THR A 118 1.03 6.18 7.31
N ARG A 119 0.56 5.37 8.26
CA ARG A 119 -0.75 4.70 8.18
C ARG A 119 -1.94 5.68 8.11
N ASN A 120 -1.87 6.79 8.85
CA ASN A 120 -2.94 7.78 8.92
C ASN A 120 -2.97 8.57 7.61
N MET A 121 -1.80 8.96 7.11
CA MET A 121 -1.66 9.56 5.79
C MET A 121 -2.21 8.63 4.71
N ALA A 122 -1.81 7.35 4.70
CA ALA A 122 -2.29 6.39 3.69
C ALA A 122 -3.82 6.23 3.71
N THR A 123 -4.42 6.20 4.91
CA THR A 123 -5.87 6.11 5.06
C THR A 123 -6.57 7.37 4.53
N GLY A 124 -6.12 8.57 4.92
CA GLY A 124 -6.71 9.83 4.46
C GLY A 124 -6.52 10.07 2.96
N ALA A 125 -5.32 9.80 2.44
CA ALA A 125 -4.94 10.00 1.05
C ALA A 125 -5.65 9.03 0.08
N SER A 126 -6.05 7.83 0.53
CA SER A 126 -6.70 6.82 -0.32
C SER A 126 -8.00 7.26 -1.00
N THR A 127 -8.62 8.35 -0.52
CA THR A 127 -9.87 8.90 -1.05
C THR A 127 -9.70 10.30 -1.63
N CYS A 128 -8.47 10.81 -1.70
CA CYS A 128 -8.18 12.16 -2.17
C CYS A 128 -7.89 12.17 -3.68
N ASP A 129 -8.39 13.20 -4.35
CA ASP A 129 -8.15 13.46 -5.76
C ASP A 129 -6.89 14.33 -5.96
N LEU A 130 -6.54 15.12 -4.93
CA LEU A 130 -5.43 16.07 -4.96
C LEU A 130 -4.62 16.07 -3.65
N ALA A 131 -3.31 16.28 -3.75
CA ALA A 131 -2.42 16.49 -2.59
C ALA A 131 -1.80 17.88 -2.60
N ILE A 132 -1.81 18.58 -1.46
CA ILE A 132 -1.06 19.82 -1.24
C ILE A 132 0.16 19.50 -0.38
N ILE A 133 1.35 19.64 -0.94
CA ILE A 133 2.62 19.41 -0.24
C ILE A 133 3.20 20.76 0.16
N LEU A 134 3.15 21.07 1.45
CA LEU A 134 3.71 22.28 2.02
C LEU A 134 5.23 22.12 2.22
N ILE A 135 5.97 23.19 1.92
CA ILE A 135 7.41 23.29 2.12
C ILE A 135 7.70 24.65 2.77
N ASP A 136 8.35 24.68 3.94
CA ASP A 136 8.87 25.91 4.52
C ASP A 136 10.02 26.48 3.67
N ALA A 137 9.83 27.68 3.12
CA ALA A 137 10.80 28.33 2.26
C ALA A 137 12.19 28.53 2.91
N ARG A 138 12.26 28.60 4.24
CA ARG A 138 13.55 28.73 4.97
C ARG A 138 14.39 27.46 4.87
N HIS A 139 13.73 26.29 4.84
CA HIS A 139 14.40 25.00 4.86
C HIS A 139 14.45 24.33 3.49
N GLY A 140 13.52 24.64 2.59
CA GLY A 140 13.42 23.98 1.29
C GLY A 140 13.01 22.51 1.41
N VAL A 141 13.35 21.69 0.41
CA VAL A 141 12.91 20.29 0.35
C VAL A 141 13.55 19.46 1.46
N GLN A 142 12.72 18.93 2.36
CA GLN A 142 13.15 18.08 3.47
C GLN A 142 12.89 16.59 3.21
N VAL A 143 13.45 15.72 4.07
CA VAL A 143 13.19 14.28 4.04
C VAL A 143 11.69 13.96 4.16
N GLN A 144 10.97 14.70 5.01
CA GLN A 144 9.52 14.54 5.16
C GLN A 144 8.75 14.96 3.90
N THR A 145 9.18 16.03 3.20
CA THR A 145 8.62 16.40 1.90
C THR A 145 8.75 15.24 0.91
N LYS A 146 9.94 14.63 0.83
CA LYS A 146 10.20 13.48 -0.05
C LYS A 146 9.33 12.27 0.30
N ARG A 147 9.23 11.96 1.59
CA ARG A 147 8.39 10.90 2.14
C ARG A 147 6.92 11.06 1.74
N HIS A 148 6.35 12.24 1.99
CA HIS A 148 4.95 12.51 1.67
C HIS A 148 4.70 12.42 0.17
N SER A 149 5.60 12.98 -0.65
CA SER A 149 5.50 12.92 -2.11
C SER A 149 5.52 11.47 -2.62
N PHE A 150 6.37 10.62 -2.03
CA PHE A 150 6.42 9.20 -2.36
C PHE A 150 5.10 8.49 -2.01
N ILE A 151 4.52 8.76 -0.85
CA ILE A 151 3.22 8.18 -0.44
C ILE A 151 2.09 8.66 -1.36
N VAL A 152 2.07 9.94 -1.73
CA VAL A 152 1.11 10.53 -2.68
C VAL A 152 1.20 9.81 -4.04
N SER A 153 2.42 9.60 -4.56
CA SER A 153 2.65 8.87 -5.80
C SER A 153 2.23 7.39 -5.68
N LEU A 154 2.54 6.74 -4.56
CA LEU A 154 2.17 5.35 -4.30
C LEU A 154 0.65 5.15 -4.28
N LEU A 155 -0.08 6.10 -3.70
CA LEU A 155 -1.55 6.11 -3.65
C LEU A 155 -2.20 6.60 -4.93
N GLY A 156 -1.40 6.88 -5.98
CA GLY A 156 -1.90 7.22 -7.30
C GLY A 156 -2.68 8.53 -7.36
N ILE A 157 -2.41 9.47 -6.44
CA ILE A 157 -3.02 10.80 -6.48
C ILE A 157 -2.42 11.54 -7.67
N LYS A 158 -3.28 11.94 -8.60
CA LYS A 158 -2.85 12.45 -9.91
C LYS A 158 -2.43 13.92 -9.87
N HIS A 159 -3.11 14.72 -9.06
CA HIS A 159 -2.88 16.16 -8.94
C HIS A 159 -2.10 16.48 -7.66
N THR A 160 -0.97 17.17 -7.81
CA THR A 160 -0.14 17.61 -6.69
C THR A 160 0.11 19.12 -6.78
N ILE A 161 -0.12 19.84 -5.69
CA ILE A 161 0.24 21.25 -5.54
C ILE A 161 1.36 21.35 -4.51
N VAL A 162 2.52 21.86 -4.90
CA VAL A 162 3.63 22.17 -4.00
C VAL A 162 3.46 23.61 -3.53
N ALA A 163 3.05 23.77 -2.27
CA ALA A 163 2.86 25.06 -1.62
C ALA A 163 4.14 25.47 -0.89
N ILE A 164 4.91 26.39 -1.47
CA ILE A 164 6.13 26.93 -0.84
C ILE A 164 5.70 28.03 0.13
N ASN A 165 5.56 27.65 1.40
CA ASN A 165 5.01 28.48 2.46
C ASN A 165 6.10 29.32 3.15
N LYS A 166 5.67 30.33 3.92
CA LYS A 166 6.53 31.26 4.68
C LYS A 166 7.47 32.10 3.82
N MET A 167 7.01 32.48 2.63
CA MET A 167 7.75 33.39 1.74
C MET A 167 8.03 34.76 2.40
N ASP A 168 7.20 35.17 3.37
CA ASP A 168 7.40 36.37 4.18
C ASP A 168 8.70 36.33 5.01
N LEU A 169 9.19 35.15 5.39
CA LEU A 169 10.42 34.99 6.17
C LEU A 169 11.69 34.94 5.31
N VAL A 170 11.54 34.93 3.98
CA VAL A 170 12.63 34.96 3.00
C VAL A 170 12.49 36.15 2.04
N ASP A 171 11.90 37.23 2.54
CA ASP A 171 11.70 38.51 1.83
C ASP A 171 11.04 38.35 0.46
N PHE A 172 10.15 37.36 0.30
CA PHE A 172 9.45 37.06 -0.95
C PHE A 172 10.37 36.83 -2.15
N SER A 173 11.56 36.26 -1.92
CA SER A 173 12.61 36.07 -2.92
C SER A 173 12.24 35.07 -4.03
N GLU A 174 12.20 35.54 -5.28
CA GLU A 174 12.02 34.71 -6.49
C GLU A 174 13.12 33.66 -6.63
N ALA A 175 14.37 34.03 -6.36
CA ALA A 175 15.50 33.12 -6.46
C ALA A 175 15.38 31.92 -5.50
N ARG A 176 14.88 32.16 -4.28
CA ARG A 176 14.65 31.09 -3.30
C ARG A 176 13.50 30.18 -3.71
N TYR A 177 12.43 30.74 -4.27
CA TYR A 177 11.34 29.95 -4.83
C TYR A 177 11.82 29.02 -5.96
N GLU A 178 12.59 29.56 -6.90
CA GLU A 178 13.06 28.78 -8.05
C GLU A 178 14.05 27.68 -7.63
N GLU A 179 14.92 27.95 -6.66
CA GLU A 179 15.80 26.92 -6.05
C GLU A 179 14.99 25.74 -5.51
N ILE A 180 13.99 26.01 -4.67
CA ILE A 180 13.15 24.96 -4.05
C ILE A 180 12.34 24.21 -5.12
N LYS A 181 11.82 24.92 -6.11
CA LYS A 181 11.08 24.34 -7.23
C LYS A 181 11.95 23.34 -8.01
N GLN A 182 13.18 23.73 -8.36
CA GLN A 182 14.10 22.86 -9.08
C GLN A 182 14.51 21.65 -8.24
N ASP A 183 14.81 21.84 -6.95
CA ASP A 183 15.13 20.74 -6.04
C ASP A 183 13.99 19.71 -5.95
N TYR A 184 12.75 20.19 -5.89
CA TYR A 184 11.59 19.32 -5.85
C TYR A 184 11.37 18.59 -7.17
N LEU A 185 11.47 19.28 -8.31
CA LEU A 185 11.32 18.66 -9.64
C LEU A 185 12.38 17.57 -9.90
N ASN A 186 13.64 17.83 -9.52
CA ASN A 186 14.72 16.86 -9.61
C ASN A 186 14.39 15.59 -8.81
N PHE A 187 13.84 15.76 -7.61
CA PHE A 187 13.40 14.65 -6.77
C PHE A 187 12.15 13.94 -7.32
N ALA A 188 11.18 14.68 -7.84
CA ALA A 188 9.92 14.14 -8.35
C ALA A 188 10.08 13.37 -9.67
N THR A 189 11.22 13.48 -10.35
CA THR A 189 11.51 12.76 -11.61
C THR A 189 11.44 11.23 -11.43
N ASP A 190 11.81 10.73 -10.25
CA ASP A 190 11.76 9.30 -9.92
C ASP A 190 10.35 8.85 -9.44
N LEU A 191 9.41 9.80 -9.30
CA LEU A 191 8.05 9.55 -8.87
C LEU A 191 7.09 9.59 -10.06
N ASP A 192 6.05 8.76 -10.02
CA ASP A 192 4.95 8.79 -10.99
C ASP A 192 3.94 9.87 -10.58
N LEU A 193 4.37 11.14 -10.61
CA LEU A 193 3.55 12.33 -10.37
C LEU A 193 3.36 13.07 -11.69
N LYS A 194 2.14 13.05 -12.23
CA LYS A 194 1.86 13.55 -13.59
C LYS A 194 1.61 15.05 -13.64
N ASP A 195 0.87 15.58 -12.67
CA ASP A 195 0.43 16.97 -12.65
C ASP A 195 0.91 17.66 -11.37
N ILE A 196 1.97 18.48 -11.49
CA ILE A 196 2.61 19.17 -10.36
C ILE A 196 2.56 20.69 -10.59
N HIS A 197 1.87 21.40 -9.72
CA HIS A 197 1.79 22.88 -9.70
C HIS A 197 2.57 23.45 -8.52
N PHE A 198 3.11 24.66 -8.66
CA PHE A 198 3.89 25.31 -7.59
C PHE A 198 3.30 26.65 -7.22
N VAL A 199 2.97 26.84 -5.94
CA VAL A 199 2.39 28.09 -5.44
C VAL A 199 3.28 28.65 -4.32
N PRO A 200 3.99 29.77 -4.53
CA PRO A 200 4.65 30.49 -3.44
C PRO A 200 3.60 31.22 -2.62
N LEU A 201 3.55 31.01 -1.31
CA LEU A 201 2.52 31.61 -0.46
C LEU A 201 3.02 31.95 0.94
N SER A 202 2.24 32.76 1.66
CA SER A 202 2.35 32.91 3.11
C SER A 202 0.99 32.61 3.73
N ALA A 203 0.86 31.46 4.38
CA ALA A 203 -0.37 31.08 5.08
C ALA A 203 -0.73 32.09 6.19
N LEU A 204 0.29 32.63 6.87
CA LEU A 204 0.10 33.59 7.95
C LEU A 204 -0.37 34.95 7.42
N LYS A 205 0.23 35.48 6.34
CA LYS A 205 -0.13 36.80 5.79
C LYS A 205 -1.25 36.76 4.74
N GLY A 206 -1.58 35.58 4.22
CA GLY A 206 -2.62 35.36 3.21
C GLY A 206 -2.17 35.53 1.76
N ASP A 207 -0.89 35.83 1.52
CA ASP A 207 -0.31 35.99 0.18
C ASP A 207 -0.49 34.73 -0.67
N ASN A 208 -1.07 34.87 -1.87
CA ASN A 208 -1.31 33.79 -2.85
C ASN A 208 -2.20 32.61 -2.34
N VAL A 209 -2.88 32.75 -1.19
CA VAL A 209 -3.81 31.72 -0.69
C VAL A 209 -5.16 31.84 -1.41
N VAL A 210 -5.83 32.97 -1.25
CA VAL A 210 -7.10 33.27 -1.96
C VAL A 210 -6.89 34.30 -3.06
N ASN A 211 -6.14 35.36 -2.75
CA ASN A 211 -5.85 36.46 -3.67
C ASN A 211 -4.37 36.48 -4.05
N LEU A 212 -4.05 37.01 -5.22
CA LEU A 212 -2.67 37.25 -5.64
C LEU A 212 -1.98 38.24 -4.71
N SER A 213 -0.73 37.95 -4.37
CA SER A 213 0.12 38.79 -3.54
C SER A 213 0.64 40.00 -4.30
N GLU A 214 0.60 41.18 -3.66
CA GLU A 214 1.30 42.37 -4.15
C GLU A 214 2.81 42.31 -3.88
N ASN A 215 3.25 41.47 -2.93
CA ASN A 215 4.65 41.32 -2.53
C ASN A 215 5.46 40.42 -3.48
N MET A 216 4.78 39.59 -4.28
CA MET A 216 5.39 38.68 -5.25
C MET A 216 4.95 39.00 -6.69
N PRO A 217 5.24 40.20 -7.23
CA PRO A 217 4.81 40.58 -8.57
C PRO A 217 5.45 39.74 -9.68
N TRP A 218 6.53 39.01 -9.37
CA TRP A 218 7.20 38.07 -10.26
C TRP A 218 6.39 36.79 -10.48
N TYR A 219 5.54 36.39 -9.52
CA TYR A 219 4.64 35.24 -9.68
C TYR A 219 3.46 35.62 -10.58
N LYS A 220 3.31 34.92 -11.72
CA LYS A 220 2.30 35.23 -12.76
C LYS A 220 1.18 34.20 -12.89
N GLU A 221 1.26 33.12 -12.13
CA GLU A 221 0.24 32.07 -12.13
C GLU A 221 -0.92 32.46 -11.20
N VAL A 222 -1.79 31.49 -10.86
CA VAL A 222 -3.01 31.73 -10.10
C VAL A 222 -2.81 31.40 -8.61
N PRO A 223 -3.58 32.02 -7.69
CA PRO A 223 -3.49 31.69 -6.27
C PRO A 223 -4.00 30.27 -5.97
N LEU A 224 -3.65 29.73 -4.80
CA LEU A 224 -3.98 28.36 -4.40
C LEU A 224 -5.49 28.06 -4.53
N MET A 225 -6.36 28.95 -4.04
CA MET A 225 -7.81 28.76 -4.11
C MET A 225 -8.30 28.60 -5.55
N GLN A 226 -7.73 29.36 -6.48
CA GLN A 226 -8.14 29.28 -7.89
C GLN A 226 -7.74 27.93 -8.49
N TYR A 227 -6.56 27.39 -8.17
CA TYR A 227 -6.19 26.02 -8.55
C TYR A 227 -7.22 25.00 -8.03
N LEU A 228 -7.58 25.07 -6.75
CA LEU A 228 -8.56 24.16 -6.14
C LEU A 228 -9.93 24.24 -6.84
N GLU A 229 -10.34 25.44 -7.28
CA GLU A 229 -11.58 25.64 -8.02
C GLU A 229 -11.54 25.13 -9.47
N THR A 230 -10.38 25.15 -10.14
CA THR A 230 -10.29 24.90 -11.58
C THR A 230 -9.71 23.55 -11.97
N ILE A 231 -9.09 22.80 -11.05
CA ILE A 231 -8.53 21.48 -11.36
C ILE A 231 -9.64 20.50 -11.76
N GLU A 232 -9.55 19.99 -12.99
CA GLU A 232 -10.50 19.05 -13.57
C GLU A 232 -10.22 17.63 -13.10
N ILE A 233 -11.07 17.08 -12.23
CA ILE A 233 -10.96 15.68 -11.76
C ILE A 233 -11.87 14.72 -12.55
N ALA A 234 -12.85 15.24 -13.30
CA ALA A 234 -13.80 14.41 -14.03
C ALA A 234 -13.12 13.52 -15.08
N ASN A 235 -12.05 14.01 -15.70
CA ASN A 235 -11.26 13.27 -16.70
C ASN A 235 -10.38 12.17 -16.09
N ASP A 236 -10.29 12.09 -14.76
CA ASP A 236 -9.49 11.07 -14.09
C ASP A 236 -10.18 9.73 -13.98
N GLN A 237 -11.49 9.68 -14.20
CA GLN A 237 -12.24 8.44 -14.14
C GLN A 237 -12.03 7.63 -15.43
N ASN A 238 -11.83 6.33 -15.27
CA ASN A 238 -11.77 5.39 -16.38
C ASN A 238 -13.21 5.12 -16.86
N PHE A 239 -13.59 5.67 -18.01
CA PHE A 239 -14.90 5.44 -18.65
C PHE A 239 -14.85 4.37 -19.76
N ASP A 240 -13.68 3.85 -20.08
CA ASP A 240 -13.49 2.92 -21.19
C ASP A 240 -13.66 1.46 -20.75
N GLN A 241 -13.05 1.08 -19.63
CA GLN A 241 -12.97 -0.32 -19.19
C GLN A 241 -13.97 -0.59 -18.06
N LEU A 242 -14.93 -1.48 -18.30
CA LEU A 242 -16.02 -1.73 -17.35
C LEU A 242 -15.54 -2.59 -16.18
N ARG A 243 -15.74 -2.07 -14.96
CA ARG A 243 -15.63 -2.82 -13.70
C ARG A 243 -16.88 -2.57 -12.88
N PHE A 244 -17.80 -3.54 -12.92
CA PHE A 244 -19.00 -3.53 -12.10
C PHE A 244 -18.93 -4.62 -11.02
N PRO A 245 -18.48 -4.28 -9.81
CA PRO A 245 -18.43 -5.22 -8.69
C PRO A 245 -19.84 -5.50 -8.16
N VAL A 246 -20.26 -6.76 -8.21
CA VAL A 246 -21.57 -7.17 -7.71
C VAL A 246 -21.58 -7.12 -6.18
N GLN A 247 -22.45 -6.29 -5.62
CA GLN A 247 -22.64 -6.11 -4.18
C GLN A 247 -23.78 -6.99 -3.65
N TYR A 248 -24.84 -7.13 -4.45
CA TYR A 248 -26.06 -7.82 -4.04
C TYR A 248 -26.79 -8.40 -5.25
N VAL A 249 -27.46 -9.55 -5.05
CA VAL A 249 -28.33 -10.16 -6.06
C VAL A 249 -29.77 -9.95 -5.62
N ASN A 250 -30.49 -9.11 -6.36
CA ASN A 250 -31.87 -8.78 -6.11
C ASN A 250 -32.81 -9.75 -6.86
N ARG A 251 -33.62 -10.49 -6.11
CA ARG A 251 -34.61 -11.43 -6.64
C ARG A 251 -35.92 -11.31 -5.86
N PRO A 252 -36.76 -10.31 -6.16
CA PRO A 252 -38.03 -10.09 -5.46
C PRO A 252 -39.10 -11.12 -5.87
N ASN A 253 -38.98 -11.72 -7.05
CA ASN A 253 -39.87 -12.76 -7.57
C ASN A 253 -39.11 -13.69 -8.54
N LEU A 254 -39.80 -14.69 -9.10
CA LEU A 254 -39.18 -15.68 -9.99
C LEU A 254 -38.72 -15.08 -11.33
N ASP A 255 -39.39 -14.04 -11.80
CA ASP A 255 -39.22 -13.45 -13.14
C ASP A 255 -38.19 -12.30 -13.18
N PHE A 256 -37.73 -11.83 -12.02
CA PHE A 256 -36.75 -10.75 -11.91
C PHE A 256 -35.49 -11.21 -11.19
N ARG A 257 -34.35 -11.11 -11.88
CA ARG A 257 -33.01 -11.25 -11.29
C ARG A 257 -32.17 -10.05 -11.71
N GLY A 258 -31.84 -9.22 -10.73
CA GLY A 258 -31.00 -8.03 -10.91
C GLY A 258 -29.73 -8.12 -10.08
N TYR A 259 -28.64 -7.58 -10.60
CA TYR A 259 -27.33 -7.53 -9.95
C TYR A 259 -27.03 -6.09 -9.57
N CYS A 260 -27.06 -5.81 -8.28
CA CYS A 260 -26.87 -4.47 -7.73
C CYS A 260 -25.40 -4.24 -7.43
N GLY A 261 -24.91 -3.05 -7.77
CA GLY A 261 -23.54 -2.63 -7.53
C GLY A 261 -23.34 -1.16 -7.86
N THR A 262 -22.16 -0.65 -7.54
CA THR A 262 -21.70 0.68 -7.92
C THR A 262 -20.68 0.53 -9.03
N LEU A 263 -20.81 1.25 -10.14
CA LEU A 263 -19.81 1.21 -11.21
C LEU A 263 -18.47 1.74 -10.69
N GLY A 264 -17.43 0.92 -10.79
CA GLY A 264 -16.06 1.30 -10.43
C GLY A 264 -15.30 1.96 -11.58
N SER A 265 -15.59 1.55 -12.82
CA SER A 265 -15.06 2.12 -14.06
C SER A 265 -15.92 1.67 -15.25
N GLY A 266 -15.75 2.33 -16.39
CA GLY A 266 -16.41 2.03 -17.66
C GLY A 266 -17.84 2.53 -17.76
N VAL A 267 -18.34 2.67 -18.97
CA VAL A 267 -19.76 2.94 -19.24
C VAL A 267 -20.45 1.62 -19.62
N VAL A 268 -21.66 1.41 -19.11
CA VAL A 268 -22.51 0.27 -19.48
C VAL A 268 -23.82 0.74 -20.08
N ARG A 269 -24.26 0.09 -21.15
CA ARG A 269 -25.51 0.34 -21.88
C ARG A 269 -26.29 -0.95 -22.09
N PRO A 270 -27.64 -0.89 -22.20
CA PRO A 270 -28.42 -2.03 -22.65
C PRO A 270 -27.92 -2.53 -24.01
N GLY A 271 -27.76 -3.85 -24.14
CA GLY A 271 -27.23 -4.54 -25.30
C GLY A 271 -25.73 -4.85 -25.27
N ASP A 272 -24.97 -4.24 -24.35
CA ASP A 272 -23.53 -4.47 -24.22
C ASP A 272 -23.22 -5.92 -23.89
N ALA A 273 -22.20 -6.47 -24.55
CA ALA A 273 -21.70 -7.82 -24.29
C ALA A 273 -20.80 -7.81 -23.05
N VAL A 274 -21.16 -8.59 -22.05
CA VAL A 274 -20.49 -8.63 -20.75
C VAL A 274 -20.04 -10.02 -20.37
N THR A 275 -18.95 -10.11 -19.63
CA THR A 275 -18.41 -11.34 -19.06
C THR A 275 -18.35 -11.24 -17.55
N VAL A 276 -18.71 -12.33 -16.86
CA VAL A 276 -18.72 -12.43 -15.40
C VAL A 276 -17.46 -13.14 -14.93
N LEU A 277 -16.62 -12.44 -14.17
CA LEU A 277 -15.40 -12.97 -13.58
C LEU A 277 -15.63 -13.33 -12.10
N PRO A 278 -15.03 -14.43 -11.59
CA PRO A 278 -14.04 -15.28 -12.26
C PRO A 278 -14.62 -16.42 -13.13
N SER A 279 -15.96 -16.54 -13.24
CA SER A 279 -16.61 -17.67 -13.92
C SER A 279 -16.32 -17.79 -15.43
N GLY A 280 -16.00 -16.67 -16.09
CA GLY A 280 -15.78 -16.57 -17.53
C GLY A 280 -17.04 -16.68 -18.39
N LYS A 281 -18.24 -16.76 -17.79
CA LYS A 281 -19.50 -16.84 -18.53
C LYS A 281 -19.86 -15.46 -19.11
N SER A 282 -20.33 -15.42 -20.34
CA SER A 282 -20.74 -14.17 -21.02
C SER A 282 -22.24 -14.11 -21.25
N SER A 283 -22.79 -12.90 -21.25
CA SER A 283 -24.18 -12.59 -21.61
C SER A 283 -24.24 -11.16 -22.18
N ARG A 284 -25.44 -10.58 -22.26
CA ARG A 284 -25.68 -9.20 -22.63
C ARG A 284 -26.50 -8.50 -21.56
N VAL A 285 -26.27 -7.20 -21.40
CA VAL A 285 -27.07 -6.36 -20.51
C VAL A 285 -28.46 -6.19 -21.12
N LYS A 286 -29.50 -6.63 -20.42
CA LYS A 286 -30.89 -6.49 -20.85
C LYS A 286 -31.43 -5.11 -20.52
N SER A 287 -31.27 -4.68 -19.26
CA SER A 287 -31.65 -3.33 -18.83
C SER A 287 -30.85 -2.88 -17.61
N ILE A 288 -30.80 -1.56 -17.43
CA ILE A 288 -30.17 -0.88 -16.29
C ILE A 288 -31.29 -0.22 -15.50
N VAL A 289 -31.40 -0.52 -14.21
CA VAL A 289 -32.48 -0.02 -13.35
C VAL A 289 -31.89 0.79 -12.20
N SER A 290 -32.40 2.00 -12.00
CA SER A 290 -32.13 2.88 -10.86
C SER A 290 -33.39 3.08 -10.02
N PHE A 291 -33.29 3.87 -8.95
CA PHE A 291 -34.44 4.26 -8.14
C PHE A 291 -35.50 5.03 -8.95
N GLU A 292 -35.06 5.80 -9.96
CA GLU A 292 -35.91 6.68 -10.78
C GLU A 292 -36.50 5.97 -12.00
N GLY A 293 -36.04 4.74 -12.30
CA GLY A 293 -36.53 3.94 -13.42
C GLY A 293 -35.42 3.30 -14.25
N GLU A 294 -35.71 2.97 -15.51
CA GLU A 294 -34.73 2.40 -16.42
C GLU A 294 -33.83 3.47 -17.05
N LEU A 295 -32.54 3.14 -17.19
CA LEU A 295 -31.52 4.02 -17.74
C LEU A 295 -31.01 3.49 -19.09
N GLN A 296 -30.66 4.42 -19.98
CA GLN A 296 -30.05 4.10 -21.29
C GLN A 296 -28.53 3.91 -21.19
N GLU A 297 -27.91 4.49 -20.17
CA GLU A 297 -26.51 4.29 -19.85
C GLU A 297 -26.27 4.51 -18.35
N ALA A 298 -25.24 3.88 -17.82
CA ALA A 298 -24.72 4.15 -16.49
C ALA A 298 -23.19 4.24 -16.53
N PHE A 299 -22.66 5.13 -15.72
CA PHE A 299 -21.23 5.43 -15.60
C PHE A 299 -20.86 5.58 -14.12
N PRO A 300 -19.58 5.52 -13.74
CA PRO A 300 -19.15 5.72 -12.38
C PRO A 300 -19.49 7.14 -11.91
N PRO A 301 -19.85 7.35 -10.63
CA PRO A 301 -19.98 6.37 -9.55
C PRO A 301 -21.44 5.92 -9.34
N MET A 302 -22.25 5.78 -10.40
CA MET A 302 -23.68 5.45 -10.25
C MET A 302 -23.87 4.07 -9.61
N ALA A 303 -24.81 3.99 -8.67
CA ALA A 303 -25.30 2.74 -8.12
C ALA A 303 -26.54 2.28 -8.91
N VAL A 304 -26.44 1.12 -9.55
CA VAL A 304 -27.49 0.61 -10.46
C VAL A 304 -27.72 -0.87 -10.23
N THR A 305 -28.86 -1.35 -10.76
CA THR A 305 -29.16 -2.78 -10.87
C THR A 305 -29.10 -3.17 -12.35
N LEU A 306 -28.20 -4.09 -12.69
CA LEU A 306 -28.11 -4.65 -14.05
C LEU A 306 -28.95 -5.92 -14.14
N THR A 307 -29.73 -6.05 -15.21
CA THR A 307 -30.35 -7.34 -15.59
C THR A 307 -29.65 -7.88 -16.83
N LEU A 308 -29.54 -9.19 -16.95
CA LEU A 308 -28.89 -9.86 -18.09
C LEU A 308 -29.92 -10.62 -18.93
N GLU A 309 -29.58 -10.89 -20.19
CA GLU A 309 -30.42 -11.70 -21.09
C GLU A 309 -30.44 -13.18 -20.69
N ASP A 310 -29.30 -13.71 -20.24
CA ASP A 310 -29.15 -15.11 -19.85
C ASP A 310 -29.14 -15.30 -18.33
N GLU A 311 -29.66 -16.45 -17.88
CA GLU A 311 -29.57 -16.84 -16.48
C GLU A 311 -28.17 -17.36 -16.13
N ILE A 312 -27.28 -16.44 -15.77
CA ILE A 312 -25.94 -16.77 -15.27
C ILE A 312 -25.95 -16.86 -13.75
N ASP A 313 -25.21 -17.83 -13.22
CA ASP A 313 -24.94 -17.90 -11.79
C ASP A 313 -23.90 -16.85 -11.40
N ILE A 314 -24.38 -15.75 -10.81
CA ILE A 314 -23.59 -14.61 -10.34
C ILE A 314 -23.96 -14.38 -8.88
N SER A 315 -22.95 -14.14 -8.06
CA SER A 315 -23.02 -13.90 -6.62
C SER A 315 -22.30 -12.61 -6.22
N ARG A 316 -22.47 -12.20 -4.97
CA ARG A 316 -21.69 -11.10 -4.40
C ARG A 316 -20.20 -11.41 -4.47
N GLY A 317 -19.41 -10.45 -4.93
CA GLY A 317 -17.96 -10.58 -5.11
C GLY A 317 -17.56 -10.80 -6.57
N ASP A 318 -18.47 -11.28 -7.42
CA ASP A 318 -18.21 -11.41 -8.84
C ASP A 318 -18.09 -10.03 -9.50
N MET A 319 -17.34 -9.97 -10.60
CA MET A 319 -17.12 -8.78 -11.40
C MET A 319 -17.82 -8.91 -12.74
N ILE A 320 -18.65 -7.95 -13.12
CA ILE A 320 -19.15 -7.84 -14.49
C ILE A 320 -18.24 -6.87 -15.24
N VAL A 321 -17.70 -7.31 -16.37
CA VAL A 321 -16.80 -6.53 -17.24
C VAL A 321 -17.26 -6.59 -18.68
N HIS A 322 -16.81 -5.67 -19.54
CA HIS A 322 -17.07 -5.79 -20.98
C HIS A 322 -16.37 -7.03 -21.53
N SER A 323 -17.03 -7.78 -22.41
CA SER A 323 -16.44 -8.99 -23.00
C SER A 323 -15.21 -8.71 -23.86
N SER A 324 -15.02 -7.47 -24.30
CA SER A 324 -13.82 -7.01 -25.02
C SER A 324 -12.64 -6.68 -24.12
N ASP A 325 -12.86 -6.49 -22.82
CA ASP A 325 -11.81 -6.08 -21.90
C ASP A 325 -10.92 -7.26 -21.56
N ASN A 326 -9.60 -7.06 -21.67
CA ASN A 326 -8.63 -8.03 -21.18
C ASN A 326 -8.37 -7.78 -19.69
N VAL A 327 -9.02 -8.55 -18.82
CA VAL A 327 -8.97 -8.39 -17.38
C VAL A 327 -8.17 -9.53 -16.75
N PRO A 328 -7.05 -9.24 -16.07
CA PRO A 328 -6.24 -10.27 -15.43
C PRO A 328 -7.01 -10.88 -14.25
N VAL A 329 -7.10 -12.21 -14.22
CA VAL A 329 -7.70 -12.98 -13.14
C VAL A 329 -6.66 -13.96 -12.61
N SER A 330 -6.29 -13.80 -11.35
CA SER A 330 -5.28 -14.62 -10.70
C SER A 330 -5.56 -14.75 -9.21
N ASN A 331 -5.09 -15.83 -8.60
CA ASN A 331 -5.03 -15.97 -7.15
C ASN A 331 -3.66 -15.59 -6.57
N ARG A 332 -2.73 -15.13 -7.42
CA ARG A 332 -1.39 -14.70 -7.05
C ARG A 332 -1.00 -13.43 -7.80
N PHE A 333 -0.56 -12.41 -7.08
CA PHE A 333 -0.18 -11.12 -7.66
C PHE A 333 0.82 -10.40 -6.75
N ASP A 334 1.63 -9.52 -7.34
CA ASP A 334 2.47 -8.60 -6.59
C ASP A 334 1.67 -7.33 -6.22
N ALA A 335 1.93 -6.81 -5.03
CA ALA A 335 1.32 -5.58 -4.54
C ALA A 335 2.30 -4.79 -3.68
N MET A 336 2.20 -3.47 -3.74
CA MET A 336 2.79 -2.61 -2.72
C MET A 336 1.91 -2.67 -1.47
N VAL A 337 2.50 -3.02 -0.33
CA VAL A 337 1.78 -3.18 0.94
C VAL A 337 2.33 -2.19 1.95
N VAL A 338 1.42 -1.41 2.56
CA VAL A 338 1.70 -0.55 3.71
C VAL A 338 1.29 -1.31 4.97
N TRP A 339 2.26 -1.66 5.82
CA TRP A 339 2.00 -2.39 7.06
C TRP A 339 1.59 -1.43 8.18
N MET A 340 0.48 -1.73 8.87
CA MET A 340 -0.17 -0.83 9.83
C MET A 340 -0.28 -1.42 11.24
N ALA A 341 0.09 -2.69 11.43
CA ALA A 341 0.05 -3.36 12.72
C ALA A 341 1.38 -3.24 13.48
N GLU A 342 1.30 -3.21 14.82
CA GLU A 342 2.49 -3.24 15.68
C GLU A 342 3.19 -4.60 15.64
N GLN A 343 2.43 -5.68 15.43
CA GLN A 343 3.02 -7.00 15.23
C GLN A 343 3.62 -7.07 13.84
N ASP A 344 4.89 -7.42 13.77
CA ASP A 344 5.63 -7.62 12.53
C ASP A 344 4.93 -8.63 11.60
N LEU A 345 4.95 -8.32 10.30
CA LEU A 345 4.43 -9.20 9.26
C LEU A 345 5.18 -10.54 9.25
N MET A 346 4.45 -11.64 9.36
CA MET A 346 4.99 -12.99 9.18
C MET A 346 4.53 -13.57 7.84
N PRO A 347 5.43 -13.74 6.84
CA PRO A 347 5.09 -14.41 5.59
C PRO A 347 4.55 -15.83 5.82
N GLY A 348 3.55 -16.24 5.03
CA GLY A 348 2.87 -17.53 5.14
C GLY A 348 1.74 -17.57 6.17
N ARG A 349 1.57 -16.53 7.00
CA ARG A 349 0.39 -16.40 7.86
C ARG A 349 -0.87 -16.11 7.04
N GLN A 350 -1.98 -16.73 7.43
CA GLN A 350 -3.29 -16.54 6.80
C GLN A 350 -4.01 -15.31 7.37
N TYR A 351 -4.57 -14.52 6.47
CA TYR A 351 -5.34 -13.29 6.68
C TYR A 351 -6.62 -13.34 5.83
N ASP A 352 -7.57 -12.47 6.15
CA ASP A 352 -8.70 -12.20 5.27
C ASP A 352 -8.36 -10.97 4.42
N ILE A 353 -8.35 -11.13 3.11
CA ILE A 353 -8.04 -10.07 2.16
C ILE A 353 -9.35 -9.57 1.56
N LYS A 354 -9.66 -8.29 1.78
CA LYS A 354 -10.88 -7.66 1.30
C LYS A 354 -10.55 -6.77 0.11
N MET A 355 -11.16 -7.07 -1.03
CA MET A 355 -10.99 -6.38 -2.31
C MET A 355 -12.37 -6.06 -2.87
N ALA A 356 -12.63 -4.82 -3.27
CA ALA A 356 -13.95 -4.37 -3.70
C ALA A 356 -15.09 -4.91 -2.79
N THR A 357 -15.91 -5.84 -3.28
CA THR A 357 -17.09 -6.39 -2.58
C THR A 357 -16.89 -7.77 -1.96
N GLN A 358 -15.70 -8.35 -2.12
CA GLN A 358 -15.34 -9.71 -1.68
C GLN A 358 -14.31 -9.71 -0.55
N THR A 359 -14.40 -10.75 0.28
CA THR A 359 -13.40 -11.08 1.30
C THR A 359 -12.96 -12.51 1.06
N ILE A 360 -11.66 -12.74 0.90
CA ILE A 360 -11.07 -14.03 0.56
C ILE A 360 -9.90 -14.31 1.49
N ALA A 361 -9.82 -15.53 2.00
CA ALA A 361 -8.68 -15.97 2.78
C ALA A 361 -7.43 -16.10 1.89
N GLY A 362 -6.31 -15.66 2.42
CA GLY A 362 -5.02 -15.69 1.74
C GLY A 362 -3.92 -15.18 2.63
N GLY A 363 -2.79 -14.79 2.05
CA GLY A 363 -1.71 -14.21 2.83
C GLY A 363 -0.57 -13.69 1.97
N ILE A 364 0.41 -13.12 2.64
CA ILE A 364 1.64 -12.67 2.01
C ILE A 364 2.59 -13.87 1.95
N SER A 365 2.89 -14.35 0.74
CA SER A 365 3.76 -15.52 0.53
C SER A 365 5.24 -15.17 0.74
N SER A 366 5.64 -13.99 0.26
CA SER A 366 7.00 -13.47 0.35
C SER A 366 7.04 -11.95 0.20
N ILE A 367 8.11 -11.35 0.72
CA ILE A 367 8.42 -9.93 0.53
C ILE A 367 9.54 -9.86 -0.52
N ARG A 368 9.29 -9.16 -1.63
CA ARG A 368 10.28 -8.96 -2.70
C ARG A 368 11.36 -7.99 -2.23
N HIS A 369 10.95 -6.83 -1.74
CA HIS A 369 11.79 -5.80 -1.17
C HIS A 369 10.95 -4.86 -0.29
N CYS A 370 11.59 -4.21 0.67
CA CYS A 370 11.07 -3.06 1.39
C CYS A 370 11.59 -1.78 0.71
N VAL A 371 10.81 -0.71 0.77
CA VAL A 371 11.19 0.61 0.28
C VAL A 371 11.39 1.50 1.49
N ASP A 372 12.59 2.06 1.63
CA ASP A 372 12.81 3.13 2.58
C ASP A 372 12.08 4.39 2.10
N VAL A 373 11.06 4.81 2.84
CA VAL A 373 10.20 5.94 2.46
C VAL A 373 10.96 7.28 2.41
N ASN A 374 12.11 7.38 3.07
CA ASN A 374 12.94 8.59 3.09
C ASN A 374 13.88 8.70 1.89
N THR A 375 14.45 7.57 1.48
CA THR A 375 15.49 7.51 0.45
C THR A 375 15.01 6.91 -0.87
N GLN A 376 13.83 6.29 -0.87
CA GLN A 376 13.25 5.48 -1.94
C GLN A 376 14.09 4.26 -2.33
N GLN A 377 15.12 3.95 -1.56
CA GLN A 377 15.98 2.81 -1.84
C GLN A 377 15.28 1.51 -1.48
N GLN A 378 15.38 0.55 -2.40
CA GLN A 378 14.87 -0.79 -2.20
C GLN A 378 15.91 -1.62 -1.47
N HIS A 379 15.50 -2.34 -0.42
CA HIS A 379 16.36 -3.27 0.28
C HIS A 379 15.63 -4.58 0.57
N PRO A 380 16.36 -5.71 0.64
CA PRO A 380 15.75 -6.98 1.03
C PRO A 380 15.23 -6.91 2.47
N ALA A 381 14.08 -7.52 2.72
CA ALA A 381 13.48 -7.63 4.04
C ALA A 381 12.79 -8.98 4.21
N ALA A 382 12.89 -9.56 5.42
CA ALA A 382 12.22 -10.82 5.77
C ALA A 382 10.84 -10.61 6.42
N THR A 383 10.59 -9.38 6.90
CA THR A 383 9.36 -8.96 7.57
C THR A 383 9.10 -7.48 7.26
N LEU A 384 7.90 -6.98 7.58
CA LEU A 384 7.54 -5.57 7.57
C LEU A 384 7.09 -5.16 8.97
N LYS A 385 7.62 -4.06 9.46
CA LYS A 385 7.25 -3.43 10.74
C LYS A 385 6.19 -2.35 10.52
N LEU A 386 5.65 -1.82 11.63
CA LEU A 386 4.70 -0.71 11.60
C LEU A 386 5.21 0.44 10.71
N ASN A 387 4.37 0.91 9.79
CA ASN A 387 4.63 1.97 8.82
C ASN A 387 5.66 1.65 7.72
N GLU A 388 6.18 0.42 7.65
CA GLU A 388 7.03 0.00 6.53
C GLU A 388 6.20 -0.32 5.30
N ILE A 389 6.78 -0.05 4.13
CA ILE A 389 6.16 -0.26 2.83
C ILE A 389 7.02 -1.26 2.07
N GLY A 390 6.41 -2.32 1.55
CA GLY A 390 7.13 -3.33 0.80
C GLY A 390 6.35 -3.90 -0.37
N ARG A 391 7.06 -4.25 -1.44
CA ARG A 391 6.49 -5.03 -2.53
C ARG A 391 6.39 -6.47 -2.08
N CYS A 392 5.17 -6.95 -1.92
CA CYS A 392 4.84 -8.27 -1.42
C CYS A 392 4.14 -9.09 -2.49
N GLU A 393 4.41 -10.39 -2.50
CA GLU A 393 3.63 -11.34 -3.27
C GLU A 393 2.46 -11.83 -2.41
N ILE A 394 1.25 -11.69 -2.94
CA ILE A 394 0.01 -12.10 -2.30
C ILE A 394 -0.45 -13.42 -2.92
N THR A 395 -0.93 -14.34 -2.09
CA THR A 395 -1.58 -15.58 -2.55
C THR A 395 -2.93 -15.73 -1.86
N LEU A 396 -3.96 -15.99 -2.66
CA LEU A 396 -5.36 -16.16 -2.25
C LEU A 396 -5.82 -17.60 -2.48
N GLU A 397 -6.83 -18.03 -1.71
CA GLU A 397 -7.46 -19.35 -1.90
C GLU A 397 -8.29 -19.44 -3.18
N ARG A 398 -8.78 -18.31 -3.70
CA ARG A 398 -9.61 -18.23 -4.91
C ARG A 398 -9.09 -17.15 -5.85
N PRO A 399 -9.24 -17.33 -7.18
CA PRO A 399 -8.85 -16.32 -8.15
C PRO A 399 -9.73 -15.07 -8.05
N VAL A 400 -9.12 -13.91 -8.26
CA VAL A 400 -9.75 -12.59 -8.24
C VAL A 400 -9.30 -11.77 -9.43
N VAL A 401 -10.03 -10.70 -9.74
CA VAL A 401 -9.54 -9.66 -10.66
C VAL A 401 -8.35 -8.95 -10.02
N THR A 402 -7.25 -8.87 -10.75
CA THR A 402 -5.98 -8.27 -10.30
C THR A 402 -5.61 -7.06 -11.16
N ASP A 403 -6.50 -6.07 -11.21
CA ASP A 403 -6.22 -4.84 -11.95
C ASP A 403 -5.05 -4.06 -11.34
N ASP A 404 -4.28 -3.37 -12.18
CA ASP A 404 -3.29 -2.41 -11.71
C ASP A 404 -3.98 -1.24 -11.00
N TYR A 405 -3.52 -0.94 -9.78
CA TYR A 405 -4.10 0.12 -8.96
C TYR A 405 -4.11 1.48 -9.65
N ARG A 406 -3.06 1.80 -10.42
CA ARG A 406 -2.95 3.07 -11.16
C ARG A 406 -4.01 3.24 -12.24
N SER A 407 -4.52 2.12 -12.77
CA SER A 407 -5.53 2.13 -13.84
C SER A 407 -6.94 1.97 -13.26
N HIS A 408 -7.09 1.21 -12.17
CA HIS A 408 -8.36 0.94 -11.52
C HIS A 408 -8.21 0.94 -9.99
N HIS A 409 -8.43 2.10 -9.36
CA HIS A 409 -8.32 2.22 -7.90
C HIS A 409 -9.26 1.28 -7.14
N THR A 410 -10.48 1.06 -7.64
CA THR A 410 -11.52 0.25 -6.96
C THR A 410 -11.16 -1.23 -6.87
N THR A 411 -10.61 -1.80 -7.94
CA THR A 411 -10.31 -3.23 -8.04
C THR A 411 -8.83 -3.55 -7.80
N GLY A 412 -7.94 -2.58 -7.98
CA GLY A 412 -6.53 -2.68 -7.68
C GLY A 412 -6.15 -2.34 -6.23
N SER A 413 -7.11 -1.99 -5.36
CA SER A 413 -6.87 -1.78 -3.93
C SER A 413 -7.46 -2.89 -3.07
N PHE A 414 -6.80 -3.15 -1.94
CA PHE A 414 -7.29 -4.10 -0.96
C PHE A 414 -6.80 -3.78 0.45
N ILE A 415 -7.46 -4.38 1.44
CA ILE A 415 -7.00 -4.37 2.82
C ILE A 415 -6.77 -5.79 3.33
N ILE A 416 -5.83 -5.93 4.25
CA ILE A 416 -5.49 -7.19 4.91
C ILE A 416 -6.03 -7.11 6.34
N ILE A 417 -6.84 -8.10 6.71
CA ILE A 417 -7.55 -8.16 7.99
C ILE A 417 -7.04 -9.38 8.75
N ASP A 418 -6.65 -9.18 10.00
CA ASP A 418 -6.32 -10.29 10.90
C ASP A 418 -7.60 -11.07 11.24
N ARG A 419 -7.59 -12.38 10.98
CA ARG A 419 -8.77 -13.24 11.13
C ARG A 419 -9.20 -13.46 12.59
N LEU A 420 -8.29 -13.26 13.54
CA LEU A 420 -8.55 -13.47 14.95
C LEU A 420 -9.05 -12.18 15.59
N THR A 421 -8.42 -11.04 15.28
CA THR A 421 -8.74 -9.76 15.91
C THR A 421 -9.73 -8.92 15.11
N ASN A 422 -9.95 -9.24 13.83
CA ASN A 422 -10.70 -8.43 12.85
C ASN A 422 -10.14 -7.01 12.66
N ILE A 423 -8.89 -6.77 13.06
CA ILE A 423 -8.21 -5.50 12.85
C ILE A 423 -7.63 -5.48 11.44
N THR A 424 -7.72 -4.33 10.77
CA THR A 424 -7.02 -4.12 9.50
C THR A 424 -5.53 -3.91 9.77
N VAL A 425 -4.71 -4.86 9.33
CA VAL A 425 -3.26 -4.89 9.60
C VAL A 425 -2.43 -4.27 8.48
N ALA A 426 -2.98 -4.16 7.27
CA ALA A 426 -2.30 -3.54 6.14
C ALA A 426 -3.27 -3.08 5.05
N ALA A 427 -2.80 -2.14 4.23
CA ALA A 427 -3.44 -1.71 2.98
C ALA A 427 -2.52 -2.07 1.81
N GLY A 428 -3.09 -2.46 0.68
CA GLY A 428 -2.35 -2.94 -0.48
C GLY A 428 -2.84 -2.33 -1.78
N MET A 429 -1.88 -2.06 -2.67
CA MET A 429 -2.10 -1.57 -4.03
C MET A 429 -1.47 -2.59 -4.97
N ILE A 430 -2.31 -3.26 -5.77
CA ILE A 430 -1.85 -4.22 -6.76
C ILE A 430 -0.97 -3.48 -7.76
N ALA A 431 0.25 -3.98 -7.93
CA ALA A 431 1.15 -3.47 -8.95
C ALA A 431 0.93 -4.31 -10.20
N ALA A 432 0.80 -3.67 -11.36
CA ALA A 432 1.03 -4.37 -12.61
C ALA A 432 2.39 -5.08 -12.51
N ASP A 433 2.40 -6.39 -12.78
CA ASP A 433 3.66 -7.06 -13.03
C ASP A 433 4.27 -6.40 -14.26
N ASN A 434 5.35 -5.64 -14.06
CA ASN A 434 6.34 -5.36 -15.09
C ASN A 434 7.12 -6.66 -15.41
N THR A 435 6.41 -7.78 -15.46
CA THR A 435 6.91 -8.92 -16.19
C THR A 435 6.93 -8.47 -17.63
N ASP A 436 8.15 -8.31 -18.15
CA ASP A 436 8.42 -8.60 -19.55
C ASP A 436 7.45 -9.69 -20.02
N ASN A 437 6.99 -9.55 -21.26
CA ASN A 437 6.28 -10.54 -22.08
C ASN A 437 7.00 -11.92 -22.18
N SER A 438 7.42 -12.50 -21.06
CA SER A 438 7.43 -13.91 -20.85
C SER A 438 5.99 -14.26 -20.51
N SER A 439 5.24 -14.55 -21.57
CA SER A 439 4.06 -15.39 -21.48
C SER A 439 4.30 -16.49 -20.47
N VAL A 440 3.79 -16.35 -19.25
CA VAL A 440 3.52 -17.50 -18.39
C VAL A 440 2.28 -18.12 -18.98
N SER A 441 2.50 -18.76 -20.14
CA SER A 441 1.61 -19.78 -20.65
C SER A 441 1.39 -20.76 -19.51
N ASP A 442 0.12 -21.06 -19.28
CA ASP A 442 -0.45 -21.94 -18.25
C ASP A 442 -0.04 -23.43 -18.47
N HIS A 443 1.18 -23.66 -18.93
CA HIS A 443 1.82 -24.93 -19.23
C HIS A 443 3.24 -24.93 -18.66
N LEU A 444 3.39 -24.80 -17.34
CA LEU A 444 4.61 -25.27 -16.67
C LEU A 444 4.57 -26.80 -16.55
N VAL A 445 4.51 -27.49 -17.70
CA VAL A 445 5.23 -28.76 -17.85
C VAL A 445 6.59 -28.38 -18.40
N THR A 446 7.43 -27.80 -17.55
CA THR A 446 8.83 -27.59 -17.92
C THR A 446 9.53 -28.93 -17.85
N THR A 447 10.26 -29.29 -18.90
CA THR A 447 11.09 -30.51 -18.96
C THR A 447 12.34 -30.42 -18.07
N SER A 448 12.49 -29.33 -17.30
CA SER A 448 13.57 -29.10 -16.36
C SER A 448 13.12 -28.21 -15.20
N ALA A 449 13.82 -28.32 -14.08
CA ALA A 449 13.54 -27.51 -12.88
C ALA A 449 13.96 -26.05 -13.11
N ALA A 450 13.03 -25.12 -12.98
CA ALA A 450 13.28 -23.67 -13.08
C ALA A 450 13.89 -23.06 -11.81
N ILE A 451 14.04 -23.85 -10.74
CA ILE A 451 14.52 -23.42 -9.42
C ILE A 451 15.97 -23.88 -9.25
N SER A 452 16.89 -22.96 -9.03
CA SER A 452 18.31 -23.26 -8.82
C SER A 452 18.59 -23.75 -7.39
N LYS A 453 19.76 -24.35 -7.17
CA LYS A 453 20.26 -24.71 -5.82
C LYS A 453 20.30 -23.47 -4.90
N GLN A 454 20.77 -22.33 -5.43
CA GLN A 454 20.90 -21.08 -4.66
C GLN A 454 19.53 -20.52 -4.23
N ASP A 455 18.50 -20.64 -5.07
CA ASP A 455 17.14 -20.21 -4.72
C ASP A 455 16.58 -21.03 -3.55
N ARG A 456 16.86 -22.34 -3.55
CA ARG A 456 16.45 -23.25 -2.47
C ARG A 456 17.21 -22.98 -1.18
N GLU A 457 18.53 -22.80 -1.26
CA GLU A 457 19.38 -22.40 -0.12
C GLU A 457 18.89 -21.09 0.51
N ARG A 458 18.56 -20.08 -0.30
CA ARG A 458 18.00 -18.81 0.15
C ARG A 458 16.63 -18.98 0.80
N ARG A 459 15.76 -19.83 0.26
CA ARG A 459 14.42 -20.11 0.80
C ARG A 459 14.48 -20.82 2.17
N PHE A 460 15.41 -21.75 2.33
CA PHE A 460 15.60 -22.50 3.59
C PHE A 460 16.56 -21.80 4.58
N GLY A 461 17.17 -20.69 4.16
CA GLY A 461 18.13 -19.92 4.96
C GLY A 461 19.40 -20.71 5.32
N GLN A 462 19.73 -21.75 4.56
CA GLN A 462 20.82 -22.70 4.84
C GLN A 462 21.65 -22.96 3.58
N LYS A 463 22.89 -23.42 3.72
CA LYS A 463 23.65 -23.99 2.59
C LYS A 463 23.44 -25.49 2.51
N ALA A 464 23.33 -26.01 1.30
CA ALA A 464 23.19 -27.44 1.04
C ALA A 464 24.58 -28.10 1.10
N ILE A 465 24.87 -28.70 2.25
CA ILE A 465 26.13 -29.39 2.54
C ILE A 465 25.86 -30.79 3.11
N THR A 466 26.81 -31.70 2.89
CA THR A 466 26.78 -33.04 3.46
C THR A 466 27.65 -33.10 4.70
N LEU A 467 27.08 -33.60 5.79
CA LEU A 467 27.77 -33.91 7.02
C LEU A 467 27.87 -35.42 7.18
N ALA A 468 29.09 -35.94 7.21
CA ALA A 468 29.37 -37.36 7.38
C ALA A 468 29.89 -37.66 8.79
N ILE A 469 29.27 -38.63 9.47
CA ILE A 469 29.71 -39.10 10.79
C ILE A 469 30.41 -40.45 10.65
N GLN A 470 31.68 -40.50 11.08
CA GLN A 470 32.57 -41.64 10.98
C GLN A 470 33.02 -42.14 12.36
N GLY A 471 33.36 -43.42 12.46
CA GLY A 471 33.85 -44.03 13.71
C GLY A 471 32.73 -44.44 14.69
N GLY A 472 33.10 -44.80 15.92
CA GLY A 472 32.16 -45.26 16.96
C GLY A 472 31.36 -46.53 16.61
N SER A 473 30.41 -46.91 17.47
CA SER A 473 29.45 -47.98 17.18
C SER A 473 28.32 -47.48 16.26
N GLN A 474 27.63 -48.41 15.58
CA GLN A 474 26.49 -48.05 14.73
C GLN A 474 25.35 -47.38 15.52
N GLU A 475 25.09 -47.84 16.75
CA GLU A 475 24.09 -47.24 17.63
C GLU A 475 24.44 -45.80 18.02
N GLN A 476 25.72 -45.53 18.28
CA GLN A 476 26.20 -44.18 18.61
C GLN A 476 26.03 -43.23 17.42
N ARG A 477 26.40 -43.66 16.21
CA ARG A 477 26.21 -42.86 14.98
C ARG A 477 24.73 -42.57 14.72
N ASN A 478 23.86 -43.58 14.79
CA ASN A 478 22.43 -43.40 14.60
C ASN A 478 21.82 -42.43 15.63
N THR A 479 22.19 -42.58 16.90
CA THR A 479 21.70 -41.70 17.97
C THR A 479 22.09 -40.24 17.70
N LEU A 480 23.33 -40.00 17.27
CA LEU A 480 23.81 -38.66 16.96
C LEU A 480 23.12 -38.08 15.72
N LEU A 481 23.01 -38.85 14.62
CA LEU A 481 22.32 -38.45 13.39
C LEU A 481 20.88 -37.99 13.66
N TYR A 482 20.07 -38.82 14.33
CA TYR A 482 18.66 -38.49 14.60
C TYR A 482 18.50 -37.38 15.64
N THR A 483 19.44 -37.23 16.58
CA THR A 483 19.42 -36.12 17.53
C THR A 483 19.72 -34.79 16.84
N THR A 484 20.74 -34.76 15.97
CA THR A 484 21.09 -33.58 15.18
C THR A 484 20.00 -33.22 14.18
N GLU A 485 19.41 -34.21 13.49
CA GLU A 485 18.24 -34.02 12.61
C GLU A 485 17.11 -33.32 13.36
N ARG A 486 16.73 -33.85 14.53
CA ARG A 486 15.65 -33.28 15.33
C ARG A 486 15.92 -31.84 15.77
N GLN A 487 17.17 -31.52 16.11
CA GLN A 487 17.54 -30.16 16.50
C GLN A 487 17.52 -29.18 15.32
N LEU A 488 18.03 -29.58 14.15
CA LEU A 488 17.99 -28.77 12.93
C LEU A 488 16.54 -28.55 12.46
N PHE A 489 15.72 -29.59 12.51
CA PHE A 489 14.29 -29.51 12.18
C PHE A 489 13.56 -28.49 13.08
N ASN A 490 13.82 -28.53 14.38
CA ASN A 490 13.24 -27.56 15.33
C ASN A 490 13.71 -26.11 15.09
N GLN A 491 14.83 -25.89 14.39
CA GLN A 491 15.31 -24.57 13.97
C GLN A 491 14.76 -24.16 12.58
N GLY A 492 13.83 -24.93 12.01
CA GLY A 492 13.22 -24.64 10.71
C GLY A 492 14.10 -25.00 9.51
N ARG A 493 15.13 -25.83 9.68
CA ARG A 493 16.06 -26.25 8.61
C ARG A 493 15.52 -27.47 7.84
N ALA A 494 15.80 -27.51 6.54
CA ALA A 494 15.44 -28.61 5.66
C ALA A 494 16.56 -29.66 5.64
N VAL A 495 16.37 -30.79 6.35
CA VAL A 495 17.40 -31.82 6.54
C VAL A 495 16.92 -33.18 6.04
N ALA A 496 17.83 -33.97 5.48
CA ALA A 496 17.62 -35.38 5.15
C ALA A 496 18.70 -36.24 5.81
N VAL A 497 18.31 -37.37 6.40
CA VAL A 497 19.25 -38.36 6.97
C VAL A 497 19.40 -39.54 6.01
N LEU A 498 20.65 -39.88 5.68
CA LEU A 498 21.02 -41.05 4.89
C LEU A 498 21.80 -42.04 5.75
N ASN A 499 21.34 -43.28 5.79
CA ASN A 499 22.02 -44.36 6.50
C ASN A 499 22.49 -45.40 5.49
N ASN A 500 23.78 -45.75 5.49
CA ASN A 500 24.36 -46.77 4.59
C ASN A 500 23.73 -48.16 4.77
N ALA A 501 22.98 -48.41 5.85
CA ALA A 501 22.17 -49.62 5.98
C ALA A 501 21.00 -49.70 4.97
N VAL A 502 20.62 -48.58 4.36
CA VAL A 502 19.42 -48.44 3.52
C VAL A 502 19.75 -48.01 2.09
N VAL A 503 20.85 -47.29 1.86
CA VAL A 503 21.20 -46.74 0.54
C VAL A 503 22.65 -47.10 0.18
N ALA A 504 22.82 -47.95 -0.84
CA ALA A 504 24.14 -48.43 -1.29
C ALA A 504 25.04 -47.35 -1.92
N GLU A 505 24.47 -46.22 -2.37
CA GLU A 505 25.17 -45.08 -2.96
C GLU A 505 24.89 -43.77 -2.20
N ALA A 506 25.02 -43.79 -0.86
CA ALA A 506 24.68 -42.65 -0.01
C ALA A 506 25.36 -41.34 -0.45
N GLY A 507 26.61 -41.38 -0.92
CA GLY A 507 27.30 -40.17 -1.41
C GLY A 507 26.68 -39.57 -2.68
N ARG A 508 26.19 -40.40 -3.60
CA ARG A 508 25.53 -39.92 -4.83
C ARG A 508 24.14 -39.37 -4.54
N VAL A 509 23.42 -40.00 -3.61
CA VAL A 509 22.11 -39.54 -3.13
C VAL A 509 22.23 -38.24 -2.32
N ALA A 510 23.29 -38.11 -1.50
CA ALA A 510 23.60 -36.87 -0.79
C ALA A 510 23.82 -35.70 -1.75
N SER A 511 24.57 -35.91 -2.84
CA SER A 511 24.74 -34.89 -3.89
C SER A 511 23.41 -34.44 -4.48
N LEU A 512 22.50 -35.37 -4.78
CA LEU A 512 21.18 -35.05 -5.33
C LEU A 512 20.33 -34.23 -4.35
N PHE A 513 20.40 -34.53 -3.04
CA PHE A 513 19.71 -33.75 -2.03
C PHE A 513 20.33 -32.35 -1.86
N ASN A 514 21.65 -32.23 -1.94
CA ASN A 514 22.33 -30.94 -1.91
C ASN A 514 22.00 -30.08 -3.14
N ASP A 515 21.85 -30.67 -4.32
CA ASP A 515 21.39 -29.96 -5.53
C ASP A 515 19.96 -29.41 -5.37
N ASN A 516 19.20 -29.98 -4.43
CA ASN A 516 17.86 -29.53 -4.05
C ASN A 516 17.86 -28.68 -2.76
N GLY A 517 19.01 -28.16 -2.32
CA GLY A 517 19.09 -27.20 -1.22
C GLY A 517 18.96 -27.79 0.19
N LEU A 518 18.96 -29.12 0.32
CA LEU A 518 18.86 -29.79 1.62
C LEU A 518 20.23 -29.98 2.29
N LEU A 519 20.24 -29.95 3.61
CA LEU A 519 21.35 -30.42 4.44
C LEU A 519 21.26 -31.93 4.56
N VAL A 520 22.35 -32.64 4.32
CA VAL A 520 22.36 -34.11 4.37
C VAL A 520 23.21 -34.58 5.54
N LEU A 521 22.65 -35.40 6.41
CA LEU A 521 23.39 -36.10 7.47
C LEU A 521 23.58 -37.54 7.06
N THR A 522 24.82 -38.01 6.92
CA THR A 522 25.13 -39.39 6.52
C THR A 522 26.05 -40.08 7.50
N ASP A 523 25.94 -41.40 7.61
CA ASP A 523 27.02 -42.19 8.19
C ASP A 523 28.08 -42.50 7.11
N ALA A 524 29.34 -42.62 7.51
CA ALA A 524 30.41 -43.10 6.65
C ALA A 524 31.23 -44.14 7.40
N ASN A 525 31.48 -45.29 6.76
CA ASN A 525 32.05 -46.47 7.40
C ASN A 525 33.58 -46.46 7.27
N ALA A 526 34.26 -45.64 8.06
CA ALA A 526 35.72 -45.65 8.17
C ALA A 526 36.16 -46.35 9.46
N ALA A 527 37.13 -47.28 9.35
CA ALA A 527 37.68 -48.00 10.49
C ALA A 527 38.60 -47.09 11.32
N LEU A 528 38.01 -46.39 12.29
CA LEU A 528 38.70 -45.51 13.25
C LEU A 528 38.89 -46.21 14.61
N PRO A 529 39.82 -45.74 15.46
CA PRO A 529 40.03 -46.29 16.81
C PRO A 529 38.74 -46.27 17.65
N ALA A 530 38.53 -47.33 18.44
CA ALA A 530 37.31 -47.51 19.23
C ALA A 530 37.02 -46.31 20.15
N GLY A 531 35.86 -45.67 19.97
CA GLY A 531 35.36 -44.59 20.83
C GLY A 531 35.51 -43.16 20.28
N THR A 532 36.17 -42.96 19.14
CA THR A 532 36.26 -41.65 18.48
C THR A 532 35.19 -41.53 17.38
N LEU A 533 34.44 -40.43 17.39
CA LEU A 533 33.54 -40.03 16.31
C LEU A 533 34.15 -38.84 15.59
N ILE A 534 34.26 -38.89 14.27
CA ILE A 534 34.72 -37.76 13.45
C ILE A 534 33.56 -37.29 12.61
N VAL A 535 33.33 -35.98 12.61
CA VAL A 535 32.34 -35.31 11.77
C VAL A 535 33.07 -34.54 10.68
N ASP A 536 32.78 -34.88 9.43
CA ASP A 536 33.36 -34.28 8.23
C ASP A 536 32.29 -33.49 7.47
N LEU A 537 32.64 -32.28 7.04
CA LEU A 537 31.81 -31.42 6.19
C LEU A 537 32.37 -31.43 4.76
N ASP A 538 31.56 -31.87 3.80
CA ASP A 538 31.86 -31.90 2.36
C ASP A 538 33.23 -32.52 1.98
N GLY A 539 33.66 -33.56 2.71
CA GLY A 539 34.79 -34.40 2.30
C GLY A 539 36.17 -33.80 2.54
N GLY A 540 36.35 -33.02 3.61
CA GLY A 540 37.68 -32.66 4.13
C GLY A 540 37.93 -31.18 4.47
N VAL A 541 36.90 -30.33 4.60
CA VAL A 541 37.11 -28.88 4.86
C VAL A 541 37.17 -28.53 6.35
N SER A 542 36.61 -29.36 7.24
CA SER A 542 36.73 -29.18 8.69
C SER A 542 36.35 -30.45 9.44
N ASP A 543 37.28 -31.01 10.21
CA ASP A 543 37.05 -32.22 11.01
C ASP A 543 36.76 -31.86 12.47
N LEU A 544 35.62 -32.28 13.00
CA LEU A 544 35.32 -32.23 14.43
C LEU A 544 35.46 -33.62 15.05
N SER A 545 36.42 -33.78 15.97
CA SER A 545 36.62 -35.02 16.72
C SER A 545 35.83 -34.99 18.04
N LEU A 546 34.87 -35.90 18.16
CA LEU A 546 34.01 -36.09 19.32
C LEU A 546 34.40 -37.38 20.06
N ASN A 547 34.39 -37.35 21.39
CA ASN A 547 34.64 -38.53 22.22
C ASN A 547 33.30 -39.16 22.65
N ALA A 548 32.99 -40.34 22.09
CA ALA A 548 31.68 -40.97 22.22
C ALA A 548 31.34 -41.45 23.65
N SER A 549 32.33 -41.58 24.53
CA SER A 549 32.15 -42.06 25.91
C SER A 549 32.13 -40.95 26.98
N ALA A 550 32.46 -39.70 26.61
CA ALA A 550 32.69 -38.61 27.56
C ALA A 550 31.54 -37.58 27.65
N GLN A 551 30.64 -37.53 26.66
CA GLN A 551 29.59 -36.49 26.57
C GLN A 551 28.22 -37.06 26.15
N PRO A 552 27.10 -36.51 26.63
CA PRO A 552 25.76 -36.90 26.15
C PRO A 552 25.54 -36.51 24.69
N ALA A 553 24.72 -37.28 23.96
CA ALA A 553 24.46 -37.08 22.52
C ALA A 553 23.92 -35.68 22.19
N SER A 554 23.18 -35.04 23.11
CA SER A 554 22.70 -33.67 22.95
C SER A 554 23.82 -32.62 22.96
N ALA A 555 24.86 -32.81 23.78
CA ALA A 555 26.02 -31.92 23.80
C ALA A 555 26.88 -32.10 22.54
N GLN A 556 27.01 -33.35 22.06
CA GLN A 556 27.67 -33.65 20.80
C GLN A 556 26.93 -33.05 19.59
N ALA A 557 25.60 -33.11 19.58
CA ALA A 557 24.77 -32.48 18.54
C ALA A 557 24.87 -30.95 18.56
N ASN A 558 24.95 -30.32 19.74
CA ASN A 558 25.18 -28.88 19.84
C ASN A 558 26.54 -28.45 19.27
N ALA A 559 27.61 -29.23 19.52
CA ALA A 559 28.92 -28.97 18.92
C ALA A 559 28.89 -29.07 17.38
N ILE A 560 28.10 -30.00 16.84
CA ILE A 560 27.85 -30.08 15.39
C ILE A 560 27.13 -28.83 14.87
N LEU A 561 26.12 -28.33 15.59
CA LEU A 561 25.42 -27.10 15.20
C LEU A 561 26.32 -25.87 15.23
N GLU A 562 27.24 -25.78 16.19
CA GLU A 562 28.25 -24.71 16.23
C GLU A 562 29.18 -24.77 15.03
N LEU A 563 29.68 -25.97 14.68
CA LEU A 563 30.49 -26.17 13.48
C LEU A 563 29.75 -25.75 12.20
N LEU A 564 28.45 -26.05 12.09
CA LEU A 564 27.62 -25.64 10.96
C LEU A 564 27.45 -24.11 10.88
N ARG A 565 27.35 -23.42 12.02
CA ARG A 565 27.28 -21.94 12.06
C ARG A 565 28.60 -21.29 11.68
N GLU A 566 29.72 -21.80 12.20
CA GLU A 566 31.06 -21.29 11.89
C GLU A 566 31.36 -21.36 10.39
N ASN A 567 30.87 -22.39 9.71
CA ASN A 567 30.99 -22.57 8.26
C ASN A 567 29.90 -21.84 7.44
N GLY A 568 29.00 -21.10 8.11
CA GLY A 568 27.92 -20.35 7.47
C GLY A 568 26.92 -21.25 6.73
N ALA A 569 26.73 -22.49 7.20
CA ALA A 569 25.79 -23.44 6.63
C ALA A 569 24.37 -23.30 7.21
N ILE A 570 24.26 -22.78 8.44
CA ILE A 570 23.00 -22.43 9.11
C ILE A 570 23.09 -21.09 9.80
#